data_AF-A0A7W8RU13-F1
#
_entry.id   AF-A0A7W8RU13-F1
#
_cell.length_a   1.000
_cell.length_b   1.000
_cell.length_c   1.000
_cell.angle_alpha   90.00
_cell.angle_beta   90.00
_cell.angle_gamma   90.00
#
_symmetry.space_group_name_H-M   'P 1'
#
loop_
_entity.id
_entity.type
_entity.pdbx_description
1 polymer ?
#
loop_
_entity_poly.entity_id
_entity_poly.type
_entity_poly.pdbx_seq_one_letter_code
_entity_poly.pdbx_strand_id
1 'polypeptide(L)'
;MPGNLIYDTNTLIGVVQNLKLAQSWLLDKFFRNMIAEDSEFVSIDVDVGKRRMSPFCSPLVEGKLVESRRFQTNTFKPPYIKDKRAPDLRKPVRRMIGERIGGDFPPEVREQMNLEFELNDQIDMLTRRLEWMAAQVLLTGTLTVTGEGFPTTVIDFGRDGSLTVALTGGATWTAANITAGTANPTGNIETWQTQILKSSGAVATDIVFTPKAWNGFKLDPALKGAILFPALGENGNVVNVGAQIQRGAVFKGRWGQYDLWLYNDWYVDDNNVEQPMLPDGSLIMSGPDLQGTRAFGQIIDPKFNYGALPFAPKTWLVEDPAQRFLMMQSAPVIIPSRVNAALAATVA
;
A
#
# COMPACT_ATOMS: atom_id res chain seq x y z
N MET A 1 9.25 38.06 53.68
CA MET A 1 10.19 36.98 54.01
C MET A 1 10.98 36.64 52.76
N PRO A 2 12.33 36.63 52.86
CA PRO A 2 13.22 36.19 51.80
C PRO A 2 13.24 34.65 51.70
N GLY A 3 13.63 34.12 50.55
CA GLY A 3 14.12 32.74 50.43
C GLY A 3 13.10 31.70 49.99
N ASN A 4 12.91 31.58 48.68
CA ASN A 4 12.96 30.27 48.03
C ASN A 4 13.72 30.43 46.71
N LEU A 5 15.05 30.40 46.82
CA LEU A 5 15.93 29.98 45.74
C LEU A 5 15.47 28.59 45.32
N ILE A 6 14.68 28.48 44.25
CA ILE A 6 14.53 27.22 43.54
C ILE A 6 15.26 27.43 42.22
N TYR A 7 16.59 27.35 42.28
CA TYR A 7 17.37 26.90 41.13
C TYR A 7 16.92 25.47 40.86
N ASP A 8 15.81 25.32 40.13
CA ASP A 8 15.46 24.01 39.61
C ASP A 8 16.42 23.76 38.44
N THR A 9 17.51 23.05 38.74
CA THR A 9 18.44 22.51 37.73
C THR A 9 17.76 21.36 37.03
N ASN A 10 16.65 21.65 36.35
CA ASN A 10 15.95 20.67 35.55
C ASN A 10 16.80 20.46 34.28
N THR A 11 17.37 19.26 34.16
CA THR A 11 18.16 18.84 33.00
C THR A 11 17.29 17.94 32.14
N LEU A 12 17.28 18.19 30.83
CA LEU A 12 16.57 17.32 29.90
C LEU A 12 17.31 15.97 29.86
N ILE A 13 16.66 14.90 30.32
CA ILE A 13 17.25 13.55 30.38
C ILE A 13 17.27 12.86 29.00
N GLY A 14 16.32 13.17 28.11
CA GLY A 14 16.29 12.63 26.74
C GLY A 14 15.05 13.03 25.95
N VAL A 15 15.02 12.65 24.66
CA VAL A 15 13.88 12.79 23.75
C VAL A 15 13.39 11.41 23.36
N VAL A 16 12.08 11.20 23.46
CA VAL A 16 11.42 10.00 22.94
C VAL A 16 10.80 10.35 21.59
N GLN A 17 11.28 9.73 20.52
CA GLN A 17 10.77 9.94 19.16
C GLN A 17 9.48 9.14 18.94
N ASN A 18 8.62 9.64 18.04
CA ASN A 18 7.43 8.89 17.61
C ASN A 18 7.86 7.67 16.77
N LEU A 19 7.24 6.52 17.06
CA LEU A 19 7.51 5.27 16.36
C LEU A 19 6.47 4.93 15.28
N LYS A 20 5.36 5.68 15.21
CA LYS A 20 4.31 5.54 14.20
C LYS A 20 4.76 6.18 12.87
N LEU A 21 5.79 5.64 12.23
CA LEU A 21 6.29 6.07 10.91
C LEU A 21 5.52 5.40 9.77
N ALA A 22 5.46 6.06 8.62
CA ALA A 22 4.84 5.49 7.43
C ALA A 22 5.53 4.17 7.04
N GLN A 23 4.75 3.14 6.71
CA GLN A 23 5.27 1.91 6.12
C GLN A 23 4.90 1.88 4.62
N SER A 24 5.80 1.34 3.79
CA SER A 24 5.64 1.27 2.32
C SER A 24 5.74 -0.16 1.79
N TRP A 25 5.38 -1.15 2.60
CA TRP A 25 5.68 -2.55 2.30
C TRP A 25 4.93 -3.07 1.06
N LEU A 26 3.63 -2.77 0.92
CA LEU A 26 2.84 -3.17 -0.25
C LEU A 26 3.39 -2.52 -1.52
N LEU A 27 3.70 -1.22 -1.42
CA LEU A 27 4.35 -0.48 -2.49
C LEU A 27 5.68 -1.12 -2.90
N ASP A 28 6.57 -1.42 -1.96
CA ASP A 28 7.92 -1.91 -2.25
C ASP A 28 7.92 -3.35 -2.76
N LYS A 29 6.92 -4.15 -2.37
CA LYS A 29 6.78 -5.53 -2.83
C LYS A 29 6.14 -5.60 -4.22
N PHE A 30 5.00 -4.95 -4.41
CA PHE A 30 4.14 -5.14 -5.58
C PHE A 30 4.23 -4.02 -6.63
N PHE A 31 4.57 -2.80 -6.23
CA PHE A 31 4.61 -1.62 -7.09
C PHE A 31 6.01 -1.02 -7.16
N ARG A 32 6.96 -1.77 -7.72
CA ARG A 32 8.39 -1.42 -7.71
C ARG A 32 8.79 -0.39 -8.76
N ASN A 33 8.07 -0.33 -9.87
CA ASN A 33 8.42 0.58 -10.96
C ASN A 33 8.01 2.00 -10.57
N MET A 34 8.86 2.98 -10.88
CA MET A 34 8.56 4.39 -10.68
C MET A 34 8.69 5.11 -12.00
N ILE A 35 7.65 5.84 -12.40
CA ILE A 35 7.61 6.60 -13.64
C ILE A 35 7.08 7.99 -13.32
N ALA A 36 7.76 9.02 -13.82
CA ALA A 36 7.30 10.40 -13.77
C ALA A 36 6.99 10.82 -15.21
N GLU A 37 5.76 11.28 -15.44
CA GLU A 37 5.26 11.64 -16.76
C GLU A 37 4.96 13.15 -16.80
N ASP A 38 5.55 13.86 -17.76
CA ASP A 38 5.40 15.31 -17.91
C ASP A 38 4.01 15.75 -18.40
N SER A 39 3.12 14.79 -18.69
CA SER A 39 1.74 15.07 -19.05
C SER A 39 0.78 14.91 -17.87
N GLU A 40 -0.40 15.52 -17.97
CA GLU A 40 -1.46 15.42 -16.95
C GLU A 40 -2.08 14.00 -16.90
N PHE A 41 -1.87 13.19 -17.93
CA PHE A 41 -2.43 11.85 -18.05
C PHE A 41 -1.33 10.80 -18.04
N VAL A 42 -1.60 9.67 -17.42
CA VAL A 42 -0.71 8.50 -17.47
C VAL A 42 -1.38 7.43 -18.31
N SER A 43 -0.74 7.04 -19.41
CA SER A 43 -1.21 5.96 -20.27
C SER A 43 -0.36 4.71 -20.10
N ILE A 44 -1.01 3.54 -20.03
CA ILE A 44 -0.33 2.24 -20.05
C ILE A 44 -0.94 1.37 -21.16
N ASP A 45 -0.06 0.79 -21.97
CA ASP A 45 -0.41 -0.24 -22.94
C ASP A 45 -0.36 -1.61 -22.27
N VAL A 46 -1.50 -2.26 -22.22
CA VAL A 46 -1.64 -3.63 -21.71
C VAL A 46 -1.87 -4.56 -22.89
N ASP A 47 -0.97 -5.53 -23.04
CA ASP A 47 -1.06 -6.54 -24.08
C ASP A 47 -1.87 -7.76 -23.60
N VAL A 48 -3.19 -7.71 -23.81
CA VAL A 48 -4.13 -8.76 -23.38
C VAL A 48 -4.08 -9.95 -24.36
N GLY A 49 -3.24 -10.92 -24.03
CA GLY A 49 -3.13 -12.17 -24.79
C GLY A 49 -4.29 -13.13 -24.52
N LYS A 50 -4.83 -13.77 -25.57
CA LYS A 50 -5.76 -14.90 -25.46
C LYS A 50 -5.05 -16.20 -25.88
N ARG A 51 -5.27 -17.30 -25.15
CA ARG A 51 -4.76 -18.64 -25.49
C ARG A 51 -5.57 -19.26 -26.66
N ARG A 52 -5.38 -18.72 -27.87
CA ARG A 52 -6.04 -19.19 -29.10
C ARG A 52 -5.35 -20.46 -29.62
N MET A 53 -6.13 -21.43 -30.08
CA MET A 53 -5.62 -22.60 -30.82
C MET A 53 -5.74 -22.37 -32.33
N SER A 54 -4.80 -22.91 -33.11
CA SER A 54 -4.88 -22.85 -34.56
C SER A 54 -6.04 -23.71 -35.08
N PRO A 55 -6.79 -23.25 -36.11
CA PRO A 55 -7.85 -24.05 -36.69
C PRO A 55 -7.28 -25.18 -37.53
N PHE A 56 -7.84 -26.37 -37.42
CA PHE A 56 -7.59 -27.44 -38.39
C PHE A 56 -8.27 -27.08 -39.72
N CYS A 57 -7.52 -27.12 -40.81
CA CYS A 57 -8.03 -26.91 -42.16
C CYS A 57 -7.62 -28.09 -43.05
N SER A 58 -8.54 -28.56 -43.89
CA SER A 58 -8.25 -29.58 -44.91
C SER A 58 -7.35 -28.97 -46.00
N PRO A 59 -6.37 -29.71 -46.56
CA PRO A 59 -5.48 -29.19 -47.61
C PRO A 59 -6.19 -28.71 -48.88
N LEU A 60 -7.44 -29.14 -49.08
CA LEU A 60 -8.25 -28.82 -50.26
C LEU A 60 -9.16 -27.60 -50.06
N VAL A 61 -9.14 -26.96 -48.89
CA VAL A 61 -10.00 -25.82 -48.56
C VAL A 61 -9.14 -24.65 -48.08
N GLU A 62 -9.50 -23.44 -48.47
CA GLU A 62 -8.82 -22.22 -48.02
C GLU A 62 -8.83 -22.09 -46.49
N GLY A 63 -7.68 -21.70 -45.94
CA GLY A 63 -7.48 -21.57 -44.50
C GLY A 63 -8.37 -20.47 -43.90
N LYS A 64 -8.78 -20.68 -42.64
CA LYS A 64 -9.54 -19.65 -41.91
C LYS A 64 -8.62 -18.52 -41.47
N LEU A 65 -9.04 -17.27 -41.72
CA LEU A 65 -8.39 -16.07 -41.20
C LEU A 65 -8.48 -16.07 -39.66
N VAL A 66 -7.32 -15.91 -39.02
CA VAL A 66 -7.21 -15.78 -37.56
C VAL A 66 -6.87 -14.32 -37.24
N GLU A 67 -7.63 -13.70 -36.35
CA GLU A 67 -7.37 -12.34 -35.90
C GLU A 67 -6.00 -12.20 -35.22
N SER A 68 -5.35 -11.06 -35.42
CA SER A 68 -4.11 -10.70 -34.72
C SER A 68 -4.34 -10.37 -33.24
N ARG A 69 -3.25 -10.27 -32.48
CA ARG A 69 -3.24 -9.82 -31.08
C ARG A 69 -3.59 -8.33 -31.03
N ARG A 70 -4.43 -7.94 -30.07
CA ARG A 70 -4.82 -6.54 -29.84
C ARG A 70 -4.12 -6.03 -28.58
N PHE A 71 -3.70 -4.79 -28.58
CA PHE A 71 -3.25 -4.06 -27.39
C PHE A 71 -4.39 -3.16 -26.89
N GLN A 72 -4.42 -2.89 -25.59
CA GLN A 72 -5.37 -1.97 -24.97
C GLN A 72 -4.59 -0.86 -24.28
N THR A 73 -4.83 0.39 -24.67
CA THR A 73 -4.27 1.57 -24.01
C THR A 73 -5.27 2.09 -22.98
N ASN A 74 -4.88 2.08 -21.71
CA ASN A 74 -5.68 2.67 -20.64
C ASN A 74 -5.04 3.98 -20.20
N THR A 75 -5.82 5.07 -20.23
CA THR A 75 -5.36 6.40 -19.84
C THR A 75 -6.05 6.82 -18.55
N PHE A 76 -5.26 7.23 -17.57
CA PHE A 76 -5.71 7.62 -16.25
C PHE A 76 -5.28 9.05 -15.95
N LYS A 77 -6.14 9.81 -15.25
CA LYS A 77 -5.77 11.11 -14.70
C LYS A 77 -5.38 10.92 -13.22
N PRO A 78 -4.11 11.12 -12.84
CA PRO A 78 -3.70 10.96 -11.45
C PRO A 78 -4.43 11.95 -10.54
N PRO A 79 -4.87 11.52 -9.35
CA PRO A 79 -5.42 12.43 -8.36
C PRO A 79 -4.35 13.38 -7.82
N TYR A 80 -4.72 14.63 -7.60
CA TYR A 80 -3.81 15.65 -7.12
C TYR A 80 -3.89 15.77 -5.59
N ILE A 81 -2.75 15.62 -4.91
CA ILE A 81 -2.63 15.73 -3.46
C ILE A 81 -1.93 17.05 -3.12
N LYS A 82 -2.56 17.84 -2.24
CA LYS A 82 -1.99 19.08 -1.69
C LYS A 82 -2.12 19.07 -0.17
N ASP A 83 -1.00 19.02 0.53
CA ASP A 83 -0.95 19.27 1.98
C ASP A 83 -0.40 20.68 2.19
N LYS A 84 -1.22 21.59 2.70
CA LYS A 84 -0.83 22.97 3.01
C LYS A 84 -0.90 23.16 4.53
N ARG A 85 0.23 23.58 5.10
CA ARG A 85 0.37 23.89 6.52
C ARG A 85 0.82 25.32 6.72
N ALA A 86 0.43 25.86 7.87
CA ALA A 86 0.90 27.13 8.36
C ALA A 86 1.62 26.86 9.69
N PRO A 87 2.95 26.62 9.68
CA PRO A 87 3.72 26.44 10.91
C PRO A 87 3.45 27.58 11.89
N ASP A 88 3.31 27.25 13.17
CA ASP A 88 3.06 28.24 14.22
C ASP A 88 4.26 29.21 14.31
N LEU A 89 3.96 30.50 14.19
CA LEU A 89 4.91 31.62 14.27
C LEU A 89 5.69 31.65 15.58
N ARG A 90 5.13 31.11 16.66
CA ARG A 90 5.77 31.09 17.98
C ARG A 90 6.61 29.84 18.21
N LYS A 91 6.49 28.81 17.36
CA LYS A 91 7.22 27.53 17.49
C LYS A 91 8.75 27.70 17.39
N PRO A 92 9.32 28.59 16.54
CA PRO A 92 10.76 28.88 16.52
C PRO A 92 11.27 29.70 17.72
N VAL A 93 10.39 30.47 18.37
CA VAL A 93 10.71 31.27 19.56
C VAL A 93 10.71 30.41 20.82
N ARG A 94 9.95 29.31 20.81
CA ARG A 94 9.88 28.34 21.91
C ARG A 94 10.99 27.30 21.77
N ARG A 95 11.42 26.75 22.91
CA ARG A 95 12.41 25.68 22.98
C ARG A 95 11.95 24.47 22.17
N MET A 96 12.85 23.88 21.40
CA MET A 96 12.56 22.65 20.66
C MET A 96 12.61 21.43 21.57
N ILE A 97 11.97 20.34 21.13
CA ILE A 97 12.14 19.03 21.76
C ILE A 97 13.62 18.61 21.62
N GLY A 98 14.28 18.23 22.72
CA GLY A 98 15.72 17.87 22.71
C GLY A 98 16.69 18.97 23.07
N GLU A 99 16.25 20.22 23.10
CA GLU A 99 17.11 21.34 23.47
C GLU A 99 17.26 21.47 24.99
N ARG A 100 18.47 21.80 25.45
CA ARG A 100 18.75 22.02 26.87
C ARG A 100 17.82 23.09 27.44
N ILE A 101 17.43 22.91 28.71
CA ILE A 101 16.68 23.93 29.45
C ILE A 101 17.55 25.20 29.56
N GLY A 102 17.16 26.26 28.86
CA GLY A 102 17.95 27.49 28.69
C GLY A 102 18.14 27.94 27.24
N GLY A 103 17.97 27.03 26.27
CA GLY A 103 18.16 27.31 24.85
C GLY A 103 19.64 27.24 24.43
N ASP A 104 19.92 26.53 23.35
CA ASP A 104 21.28 26.30 22.82
C ASP A 104 21.38 26.73 21.35
N PHE A 105 20.27 26.71 20.61
CA PHE A 105 20.22 27.10 19.20
C PHE A 105 19.70 28.53 18.99
N PRO A 106 20.20 29.26 17.98
CA PRO A 106 19.60 30.53 17.59
C PRO A 106 18.20 30.31 16.96
N PRO A 107 17.27 31.29 17.05
CA PRO A 107 15.91 31.15 16.54
C PRO A 107 15.81 30.77 15.05
N GLU A 108 16.74 31.23 14.22
CA GLU A 108 16.79 30.91 12.79
C GLU A 108 17.02 29.40 12.54
N VAL A 109 17.92 28.78 13.29
CA VAL A 109 18.19 27.34 13.21
C VAL A 109 16.97 26.55 13.71
N ARG A 110 16.29 27.03 14.75
CA ARG A 110 15.03 26.42 15.22
C ARG A 110 13.91 26.51 14.19
N GLU A 111 13.82 27.61 13.44
CA GLU A 111 12.85 27.74 12.35
C GLU A 111 13.10 26.71 11.25
N GLN A 112 14.36 26.54 10.83
CA GLN A 112 14.73 25.55 9.80
C GLN A 112 14.43 24.12 10.24
N MET A 113 14.80 23.75 11.48
CA MET A 113 14.52 22.42 12.03
C MET A 113 13.01 22.16 12.15
N ASN A 114 12.21 23.17 12.52
CA ASN A 114 10.75 23.04 12.55
C ASN A 114 10.19 22.80 11.14
N LEU A 115 10.72 23.50 10.14
CA LEU A 115 10.30 23.34 8.75
C LEU A 115 10.65 21.95 8.21
N GLU A 116 11.84 21.44 8.52
CA GLU A 116 12.23 20.07 8.19
C GLU A 116 11.33 19.04 8.87
N PHE A 117 11.00 19.22 10.15
CA PHE A 117 10.09 18.35 10.88
C PHE A 117 8.70 18.28 10.23
N GLU A 118 8.11 19.44 9.89
CA GLU A 118 6.81 19.49 9.20
C GLU A 118 6.89 18.87 7.80
N LEU A 119 7.98 19.09 7.07
CA LEU A 119 8.17 18.52 5.73
C LEU A 119 8.32 16.99 5.78
N ASN A 120 9.05 16.45 6.76
CA ASN A 120 9.15 15.02 6.97
C ASN A 120 7.78 14.41 7.28
N ASP A 121 6.97 15.06 8.14
CA ASP A 121 5.61 14.60 8.43
C ASP A 121 4.69 14.64 7.19
N GLN A 122 4.83 15.65 6.33
CA GLN A 122 4.14 15.71 5.04
C GLN A 122 4.52 14.53 4.13
N ILE A 123 5.81 14.23 3.98
CA ILE A 123 6.29 13.07 3.20
C ILE A 123 5.74 11.76 3.77
N ASP A 124 5.68 11.66 5.09
CA ASP A 124 5.13 10.52 5.82
C ASP A 124 3.64 10.34 5.52
N MET A 125 2.86 11.43 5.51
CA MET A 125 1.44 11.41 5.14
C MET A 125 1.24 11.03 3.67
N LEU A 126 2.07 11.55 2.76
CA LEU A 126 2.04 11.18 1.35
C LEU A 126 2.31 9.69 1.17
N THR A 127 3.34 9.16 1.84
CA THR A 127 3.72 7.75 1.77
C THR A 127 2.59 6.84 2.27
N ARG A 128 1.93 7.19 3.38
CA ARG A 128 0.74 6.47 3.86
C ARG A 128 -0.41 6.51 2.86
N ARG A 129 -0.62 7.64 2.18
CA ARG A 129 -1.64 7.75 1.12
C ARG A 129 -1.31 6.85 -0.07
N LEU A 130 -0.05 6.78 -0.49
CA LEU A 130 0.39 5.87 -1.55
C LEU A 130 0.20 4.40 -1.16
N GLU A 131 0.53 4.04 0.08
CA GLU A 131 0.34 2.68 0.60
C GLU A 131 -1.15 2.33 0.66
N TRP A 132 -2.01 3.28 1.06
CA TRP A 132 -3.46 3.12 1.00
C TRP A 132 -3.97 2.92 -0.43
N MET A 133 -3.46 3.68 -1.40
CA MET A 133 -3.80 3.47 -2.81
C MET A 133 -3.40 2.05 -3.28
N ALA A 134 -2.20 1.59 -2.91
CA ALA A 134 -1.75 0.23 -3.22
C ALA A 134 -2.67 -0.84 -2.59
N ALA A 135 -3.08 -0.65 -1.34
CA ALA A 135 -4.01 -1.54 -0.65
C ALA A 135 -5.38 -1.61 -1.35
N GLN A 136 -5.98 -0.46 -1.71
CA GLN A 136 -7.27 -0.42 -2.40
C GLN A 136 -7.23 -1.09 -3.78
N VAL A 137 -6.16 -0.84 -4.53
CA VAL A 137 -5.93 -1.43 -5.85
C VAL A 137 -5.75 -2.95 -5.76
N LEU A 138 -4.99 -3.45 -4.79
CA LEU A 138 -4.82 -4.88 -4.58
C LEU A 138 -6.12 -5.55 -4.09
N LEU A 139 -6.91 -4.88 -3.26
CA LEU A 139 -8.16 -5.42 -2.70
C LEU A 139 -9.31 -5.43 -3.70
N THR A 140 -9.51 -4.37 -4.45
CA THR A 140 -10.71 -4.18 -5.28
C THR A 140 -10.42 -4.19 -6.78
N GLY A 141 -9.17 -3.96 -7.19
CA GLY A 141 -8.83 -3.70 -8.59
C GLY A 141 -9.28 -2.32 -9.07
N THR A 142 -9.75 -1.47 -8.16
CA THR A 142 -10.20 -0.11 -8.42
C THR A 142 -9.59 0.85 -7.42
N LEU A 143 -9.50 2.13 -7.77
CA LEU A 143 -9.13 3.20 -6.87
C LEU A 143 -10.25 4.25 -6.86
N THR A 144 -10.95 4.37 -5.74
CA THR A 144 -11.93 5.43 -5.56
C THR A 144 -11.25 6.63 -4.93
N VAL A 145 -11.19 7.73 -5.65
CA VAL A 145 -10.63 8.99 -5.17
C VAL A 145 -11.77 9.93 -4.82
N THR A 146 -11.79 10.36 -3.56
CA THR A 146 -12.68 11.40 -3.04
C THR A 146 -11.84 12.51 -2.45
N GLY A 147 -12.25 13.78 -2.62
CA GLY A 147 -11.56 14.90 -2.02
C GLY A 147 -12.38 16.18 -2.05
N GLU A 148 -12.06 17.12 -1.16
CA GLU A 148 -12.66 18.44 -1.17
C GLU A 148 -12.30 19.18 -2.47
N GLY A 149 -13.30 19.61 -3.23
CA GLY A 149 -13.10 20.25 -4.54
C GLY A 149 -12.73 19.28 -5.67
N PHE A 150 -12.81 17.97 -5.44
CA PHE A 150 -12.59 16.93 -6.46
C PHE A 150 -13.82 16.00 -6.52
N PRO A 151 -14.46 15.83 -7.69
CA PRO A 151 -15.59 14.91 -7.79
C PRO A 151 -15.14 13.49 -7.47
N THR A 152 -15.98 12.69 -6.82
CA THR A 152 -15.69 11.28 -6.58
C THR A 152 -15.46 10.57 -7.91
N THR A 153 -14.22 10.16 -8.18
CA THR A 153 -13.87 9.42 -9.39
C THR A 153 -13.43 8.02 -9.03
N VAL A 154 -14.01 7.04 -9.71
CA VAL A 154 -13.57 5.64 -9.63
C VAL A 154 -12.66 5.38 -10.82
N ILE A 155 -11.40 5.06 -10.52
CA ILE A 155 -10.44 4.55 -11.49
C ILE A 155 -10.53 3.03 -11.46
N ASP A 156 -11.14 2.45 -12.48
CA ASP A 156 -11.23 1.00 -12.64
C ASP A 156 -10.11 0.49 -13.54
N PHE A 157 -9.30 -0.43 -13.03
CA PHE A 157 -8.22 -1.06 -13.79
C PHE A 157 -8.68 -2.29 -14.59
N GLY A 158 -9.94 -2.70 -14.45
CA GLY A 158 -10.57 -3.76 -15.24
C GLY A 158 -10.22 -5.16 -14.74
N ARG A 159 -10.17 -5.37 -13.42
CA ARG A 159 -9.94 -6.70 -12.86
C ARG A 159 -11.11 -7.64 -13.17
N ASP A 160 -10.80 -8.87 -13.54
CA ASP A 160 -11.81 -9.92 -13.69
C ASP A 160 -12.55 -10.11 -12.35
N GLY A 161 -13.88 -10.04 -12.38
CA GLY A 161 -14.72 -10.17 -11.18
C GLY A 161 -14.53 -11.49 -10.44
N SER A 162 -14.08 -12.54 -11.12
CA SER A 162 -13.75 -13.83 -10.50
C SER A 162 -12.55 -13.79 -9.56
N LEU A 163 -11.70 -12.76 -9.66
CA LEU A 163 -10.52 -12.54 -8.80
C LEU A 163 -10.82 -11.67 -7.57
N THR A 164 -12.09 -11.28 -7.37
CA THR A 164 -12.55 -10.59 -6.15
C THR A 164 -13.51 -11.52 -5.43
N VAL A 165 -12.99 -12.33 -4.52
CA VAL A 165 -13.75 -13.40 -3.86
C VAL A 165 -14.28 -12.91 -2.52
N ALA A 166 -15.54 -13.19 -2.21
CA ALA A 166 -16.10 -13.00 -0.89
C ALA A 166 -16.70 -14.32 -0.40
N LEU A 167 -16.11 -14.90 0.63
CA LEU A 167 -16.65 -16.09 1.28
C LEU A 167 -17.77 -15.68 2.24
N THR A 168 -18.88 -16.41 2.19
CA THR A 168 -20.06 -16.14 3.02
C THR A 168 -20.54 -17.43 3.69
N GLY A 169 -21.20 -17.31 4.85
CA GLY A 169 -21.80 -18.45 5.54
C GLY A 169 -20.79 -19.53 5.95
N GLY A 170 -21.08 -20.80 5.64
CA GLY A 170 -20.27 -21.95 6.04
C GLY A 170 -18.88 -22.03 5.38
N ALA A 171 -18.61 -21.23 4.35
CA ALA A 171 -17.33 -21.17 3.66
C ALA A 171 -16.31 -20.21 4.32
N THR A 172 -16.75 -19.35 5.25
CA THR A 172 -15.85 -18.42 5.95
C THR A 172 -14.88 -19.17 6.86
N TRP A 173 -13.68 -18.65 7.02
CA TRP A 173 -12.58 -19.29 7.75
C TRP A 173 -12.69 -19.06 9.26
N THR A 174 -13.80 -19.54 9.83
CA THR A 174 -14.01 -19.55 11.28
C THR A 174 -13.61 -20.90 11.87
N ALA A 175 -13.23 -20.92 13.14
CA ALA A 175 -12.87 -22.16 13.83
C ALA A 175 -13.99 -23.22 13.77
N ALA A 176 -15.26 -22.78 13.84
CA ALA A 176 -16.43 -23.64 13.73
C ALA A 176 -16.54 -24.29 12.34
N ASN A 177 -16.43 -23.49 11.27
CA ASN A 177 -16.55 -23.98 9.89
C ASN A 177 -15.39 -24.90 9.48
N ILE A 178 -14.17 -24.61 9.95
CA ILE A 178 -13.00 -25.45 9.69
C ILE A 178 -13.13 -26.78 10.42
N THR A 179 -13.59 -26.76 11.69
CA THR A 179 -13.82 -28.00 12.46
C THR A 179 -14.96 -28.84 11.87
N ALA A 180 -16.00 -28.18 11.36
CA ALA A 180 -17.11 -28.83 10.66
C ALA A 180 -16.74 -29.33 9.26
N GLY A 181 -15.55 -28.99 8.74
CA GLY A 181 -15.10 -29.35 7.38
C GLY A 181 -15.81 -28.59 6.26
N THR A 182 -16.57 -27.54 6.57
CA THR A 182 -17.28 -26.72 5.57
C THR A 182 -16.41 -25.61 4.98
N ALA A 183 -15.34 -25.23 5.68
CA ALA A 183 -14.32 -24.32 5.19
C ALA A 183 -12.97 -25.03 5.05
N ASN A 184 -12.36 -24.93 3.86
CA ASN A 184 -11.05 -25.50 3.56
C ASN A 184 -10.10 -24.39 3.05
N PRO A 185 -9.36 -23.70 3.94
CA PRO A 185 -8.46 -22.62 3.57
C PRO A 185 -7.39 -23.01 2.54
N THR A 186 -6.73 -24.16 2.70
CA THR A 186 -5.69 -24.62 1.76
C THR A 186 -6.27 -24.96 0.38
N GLY A 187 -7.41 -25.65 0.32
CA GLY A 187 -8.10 -25.94 -0.95
C GLY A 187 -8.64 -24.70 -1.66
N ASN A 188 -9.04 -23.67 -0.91
CA ASN A 188 -9.41 -22.38 -1.48
C ASN A 188 -8.22 -21.71 -2.18
N ILE A 189 -7.04 -21.69 -1.54
CA ILE A 189 -5.81 -21.16 -2.15
C ILE A 189 -5.46 -21.93 -3.43
N GLU A 190 -5.62 -23.25 -3.44
CA GLU A 190 -5.39 -24.07 -4.65
C GLU A 190 -6.34 -23.73 -5.81
N THR A 191 -7.59 -23.39 -5.49
CA THR A 191 -8.57 -22.96 -6.47
C THR A 191 -8.22 -21.57 -7.00
N TRP A 192 -7.89 -20.63 -6.11
CA TRP A 192 -7.56 -19.25 -6.43
C TRP A 192 -6.29 -19.12 -7.28
N GLN A 193 -5.25 -19.93 -7.02
CA GLN A 193 -4.05 -19.93 -7.86
C GLN A 193 -4.36 -20.33 -9.31
N THR A 194 -5.27 -21.28 -9.51
CA THR A 194 -5.64 -21.74 -10.84
C THR A 194 -6.50 -20.69 -11.55
N GLN A 195 -7.30 -19.93 -10.81
CA GLN A 195 -8.06 -18.79 -11.35
C GLN A 195 -7.15 -17.65 -11.84
N ILE A 196 -6.12 -17.28 -11.06
CA ILE A 196 -5.11 -16.30 -11.49
C ILE A 196 -4.40 -16.80 -12.76
N LEU A 197 -3.93 -18.05 -12.75
CA LEU A 197 -3.22 -18.65 -13.90
C LEU A 197 -4.10 -18.75 -15.15
N LYS A 198 -5.42 -18.95 -14.99
CA LYS A 198 -6.37 -19.02 -16.10
C LYS A 198 -6.68 -17.64 -16.70
N SER A 199 -6.85 -16.63 -15.85
CA SER A 199 -7.26 -15.27 -16.25
C SER A 199 -6.10 -14.44 -16.82
N SER A 200 -4.92 -14.49 -16.20
CA SER A 200 -3.76 -13.69 -16.60
C SER A 200 -2.57 -14.52 -17.10
N GLY A 201 -2.48 -15.79 -16.70
CA GLY A 201 -1.26 -16.58 -16.91
C GLY A 201 -0.09 -16.20 -15.99
N ALA A 202 -0.31 -15.27 -15.06
CA ALA A 202 0.66 -14.89 -14.05
C ALA A 202 0.74 -15.93 -12.93
N VAL A 203 1.89 -15.98 -12.25
CA VAL A 203 2.11 -16.85 -11.10
C VAL A 203 2.18 -16.00 -9.82
N ALA A 204 1.27 -16.27 -8.88
CA ALA A 204 1.34 -15.67 -7.55
C ALA A 204 2.39 -16.40 -6.70
N THR A 205 3.19 -15.62 -5.96
CA THR A 205 4.28 -16.11 -5.10
C THR A 205 4.11 -15.68 -3.66
N ASP A 206 3.29 -14.67 -3.39
CA ASP A 206 3.14 -14.09 -2.07
C ASP A 206 1.66 -14.08 -1.68
N ILE A 207 1.38 -14.48 -0.43
CA ILE A 207 0.04 -14.36 0.17
C ILE A 207 0.14 -13.44 1.38
N VAL A 208 -0.67 -12.39 1.36
CA VAL A 208 -0.75 -11.38 2.42
C VAL A 208 -2.04 -11.58 3.18
N PHE A 209 -1.93 -11.90 4.46
CA PHE A 209 -3.04 -12.13 5.37
C PHE A 209 -3.22 -10.95 6.31
N THR A 210 -4.47 -10.63 6.61
CA THR A 210 -4.85 -9.88 7.81
C THR A 210 -4.94 -10.82 9.03
N PRO A 211 -4.91 -10.31 10.27
CA PRO A 211 -4.93 -11.13 11.48
C PRO A 211 -6.06 -12.16 11.55
N LYS A 212 -7.30 -11.80 11.20
CA LYS A 212 -8.44 -12.72 11.21
C LYS A 212 -8.33 -13.78 10.12
N ALA A 213 -7.88 -13.42 8.92
CA ALA A 213 -7.61 -14.36 7.84
C ALA A 213 -6.49 -15.37 8.21
N TRP A 214 -5.40 -14.89 8.83
CA TRP A 214 -4.31 -15.73 9.31
C TRP A 214 -4.77 -16.70 10.42
N ASN A 215 -5.58 -16.21 11.35
CA ASN A 215 -6.13 -17.02 12.43
C ASN A 215 -7.06 -18.13 11.92
N GLY A 216 -7.79 -17.89 10.84
CA GLY A 216 -8.54 -18.93 10.13
C GLY A 216 -7.61 -19.91 9.43
N PHE A 217 -6.65 -19.40 8.65
CA PHE A 217 -5.72 -20.22 7.86
C PHE A 217 -4.97 -21.25 8.72
N LYS A 218 -4.34 -20.82 9.82
CA LYS A 218 -3.53 -21.70 10.69
C LYS A 218 -4.31 -22.86 11.34
N LEU A 219 -5.65 -22.81 11.36
CA LEU A 219 -6.50 -23.84 11.95
C LEU A 219 -6.78 -25.00 11.00
N ASP A 220 -6.46 -24.86 9.70
CA ASP A 220 -6.66 -25.90 8.70
C ASP A 220 -5.87 -27.17 9.09
N PRO A 221 -6.54 -28.35 9.18
CA PRO A 221 -5.86 -29.62 9.41
C PRO A 221 -4.69 -29.92 8.46
N ALA A 222 -4.75 -29.45 7.20
CA ALA A 222 -3.70 -29.68 6.21
C ALA A 222 -2.37 -28.99 6.56
N LEU A 223 -2.40 -27.89 7.34
CA LEU A 223 -1.21 -27.16 7.75
C LEU A 223 -0.52 -27.75 8.98
N LYS A 224 -1.19 -28.64 9.74
CA LYS A 224 -0.66 -29.17 11.01
C LYS A 224 0.72 -29.83 10.85
N GLY A 225 0.98 -30.50 9.73
CA GLY A 225 2.28 -31.13 9.46
C GLY A 225 3.42 -30.13 9.32
N ALA A 226 3.20 -29.02 8.62
CA ALA A 226 4.19 -27.95 8.42
C ALA A 226 4.42 -27.09 9.67
N ILE A 227 3.48 -27.11 10.62
CA ILE A 227 3.57 -26.38 11.88
C ILE A 227 4.29 -27.22 12.96
N LEU A 228 3.95 -28.51 13.08
CA LEU A 228 4.45 -29.37 14.18
C LEU A 228 5.83 -29.96 13.92
N PHE A 229 6.20 -30.19 12.65
CA PHE A 229 7.46 -30.84 12.28
C PHE A 229 8.30 -30.03 11.28
N PRO A 230 8.64 -28.75 11.56
CA PRO A 230 9.36 -27.90 10.62
C PRO A 230 10.76 -28.42 10.29
N ALA A 231 11.42 -29.12 11.23
CA ALA A 231 12.77 -29.67 11.06
C ALA A 231 12.83 -30.98 10.24
N LEU A 232 11.69 -31.63 9.96
CA LEU A 232 11.64 -32.86 9.15
C LEU A 232 11.49 -32.57 7.65
N GLY A 233 11.33 -31.31 7.25
CA GLY A 233 11.23 -30.87 5.86
C GLY A 233 12.39 -29.96 5.49
N GLU A 234 13.56 -30.52 5.18
CA GLU A 234 14.79 -29.77 4.84
C GLU A 234 14.63 -28.85 3.59
N ASN A 235 13.65 -29.16 2.72
CA ASN A 235 13.14 -28.32 1.62
C ASN A 235 11.60 -28.18 1.63
N GLY A 236 10.97 -28.43 2.78
CA GLY A 236 9.52 -28.58 2.92
C GLY A 236 8.80 -27.29 3.31
N ASN A 237 7.48 -27.40 3.50
CA ASN A 237 6.67 -26.30 4.01
C ASN A 237 7.02 -26.03 5.47
N VAL A 238 7.40 -24.80 5.79
CA VAL A 238 7.76 -24.37 7.14
C VAL A 238 6.95 -23.14 7.48
N VAL A 239 6.10 -23.24 8.50
CA VAL A 239 5.22 -22.14 8.91
C VAL A 239 5.47 -21.82 10.39
N ASN A 240 5.85 -20.59 10.67
CA ASN A 240 6.01 -20.06 12.01
C ASN A 240 4.69 -19.46 12.51
N VAL A 241 4.04 -20.18 13.43
CA VAL A 241 2.76 -19.78 14.04
C VAL A 241 2.97 -18.90 15.28
N GLY A 242 4.21 -18.70 15.71
CA GLY A 242 4.55 -17.87 16.86
C GLY A 242 3.99 -16.45 16.74
N ALA A 243 3.58 -15.89 17.89
CA ALA A 243 3.24 -14.48 17.98
C ALA A 243 4.49 -13.66 17.67
N GLN A 244 4.39 -12.82 16.65
CA GLN A 244 5.46 -11.93 16.22
C GLN A 244 4.80 -10.64 15.74
N ILE A 245 5.36 -9.51 16.15
CA ILE A 245 4.95 -8.19 15.70
C ILE A 245 6.18 -7.46 15.18
N GLN A 246 6.07 -6.92 13.97
CA GLN A 246 7.10 -6.13 13.33
C GLN A 246 6.40 -4.95 12.65
N ARG A 247 7.15 -3.86 12.41
CA ARG A 247 6.67 -2.77 11.55
C ARG A 247 6.58 -3.28 10.11
N GLY A 248 5.47 -3.00 9.44
CA GLY A 248 5.18 -3.54 8.12
C GLY A 248 4.69 -4.99 8.17
N ALA A 249 4.99 -5.78 7.13
CA ALA A 249 4.57 -7.18 7.09
C ALA A 249 5.53 -8.10 7.87
N VAL A 250 4.96 -9.06 8.58
CA VAL A 250 5.68 -10.13 9.28
C VAL A 250 5.72 -11.37 8.40
N PHE A 251 6.92 -11.87 8.10
CA PHE A 251 7.07 -13.15 7.41
C PHE A 251 6.69 -14.31 8.34
N LYS A 252 5.74 -15.13 7.90
CA LYS A 252 5.25 -16.30 8.66
C LYS A 252 5.79 -17.62 8.15
N GLY A 253 6.59 -17.63 7.09
CA GLY A 253 7.15 -18.84 6.51
C GLY A 253 6.63 -19.10 5.10
N ARG A 254 6.83 -20.34 4.64
CA ARG A 254 6.57 -20.74 3.26
C ARG A 254 5.66 -21.96 3.22
N TRP A 255 4.66 -21.90 2.35
CA TRP A 255 3.74 -23.00 2.05
C TRP A 255 3.68 -23.23 0.55
N GLY A 256 4.27 -24.33 0.09
CA GLY A 256 4.48 -24.65 -1.31
C GLY A 256 5.39 -23.62 -1.98
N GLN A 257 4.85 -22.93 -2.99
CA GLN A 257 5.53 -21.82 -3.65
C GLN A 257 5.26 -20.46 -3.01
N TYR A 258 4.38 -20.39 -1.99
CA TYR A 258 3.91 -19.14 -1.43
C TYR A 258 4.70 -18.71 -0.19
N ASP A 259 5.19 -17.49 -0.22
CA ASP A 259 5.65 -16.78 0.95
C ASP A 259 4.44 -16.18 1.70
N LEU A 260 4.30 -16.53 2.98
CA LEU A 260 3.17 -16.14 3.81
C LEU A 260 3.53 -14.89 4.62
N TRP A 261 2.74 -13.84 4.47
CA TRP A 261 2.95 -12.55 5.11
C TRP A 261 1.74 -12.19 5.97
N LEU A 262 1.97 -11.76 7.21
CA LEU A 262 0.94 -11.13 8.03
C LEU A 262 1.13 -9.61 7.93
N TYR A 263 0.13 -8.89 7.43
CA TYR A 263 0.18 -7.44 7.29
C TYR A 263 -0.87 -6.78 8.19
N ASN A 264 -0.39 -5.92 9.08
CA ASN A 264 -1.17 -5.16 10.03
C ASN A 264 -0.61 -3.74 10.10
N ASP A 265 -1.19 -2.86 9.29
CA ASP A 265 -0.90 -1.43 9.33
C ASP A 265 -2.19 -0.62 9.47
N TRP A 266 -2.06 0.61 9.93
CA TRP A 266 -3.18 1.51 10.21
C TRP A 266 -2.96 2.88 9.61
N TYR A 267 -4.04 3.55 9.27
CA TYR A 267 -4.07 4.95 8.85
C TYR A 267 -5.15 5.70 9.62
N VAL A 268 -5.06 7.02 9.64
CA VAL A 268 -6.10 7.89 10.18
C VAL A 268 -6.92 8.41 9.00
N ASP A 269 -8.24 8.21 9.06
CA ASP A 269 -9.16 8.72 8.04
C ASP A 269 -9.46 10.21 8.21
N ASP A 270 -10.22 10.78 7.28
CA ASP A 270 -10.56 12.21 7.29
C ASP A 270 -11.46 12.59 8.48
N ASN A 271 -12.07 11.60 9.17
CA ASN A 271 -12.84 11.79 10.41
C ASN A 271 -11.98 11.63 11.67
N ASN A 272 -10.66 11.52 11.52
CA ASN A 272 -9.70 11.34 12.60
C ASN A 272 -9.87 10.01 13.37
N VAL A 273 -10.32 8.95 12.68
CA VAL A 273 -10.45 7.60 13.24
C VAL A 273 -9.35 6.69 12.68
N GLU A 274 -8.67 5.94 13.55
CA GLU A 274 -7.71 4.93 13.13
C GLU A 274 -8.43 3.74 12.47
N GLN A 275 -8.12 3.49 11.19
CA GLN A 275 -8.64 2.41 10.37
C GLN A 275 -7.50 1.47 9.95
N PRO A 276 -7.73 0.16 9.84
CA PRO A 276 -6.72 -0.74 9.30
C PRO A 276 -6.56 -0.52 7.79
N MET A 277 -5.32 -0.60 7.31
CA MET A 277 -4.97 -0.40 5.90
C MET A 277 -5.63 -1.45 5.00
N LEU A 278 -5.70 -2.69 5.47
CA LEU A 278 -6.50 -3.77 4.88
C LEU A 278 -7.64 -4.11 5.85
N PRO A 279 -8.91 -4.19 5.38
CA PRO A 279 -10.01 -4.63 6.23
C PRO A 279 -9.74 -6.02 6.80
N ASP A 280 -9.92 -6.18 8.11
CA ASP A 280 -9.61 -7.44 8.79
C ASP A 280 -10.51 -8.59 8.27
N GLY A 281 -9.91 -9.75 8.02
CA GLY A 281 -10.55 -10.85 7.28
C GLY A 281 -10.28 -10.83 5.78
N SER A 282 -9.48 -9.89 5.27
CA SER A 282 -9.02 -9.87 3.88
C SER A 282 -7.73 -10.67 3.69
N LEU A 283 -7.57 -11.18 2.47
CA LEU A 283 -6.40 -11.90 1.98
C LEU A 283 -6.09 -11.44 0.56
N ILE A 284 -4.81 -11.24 0.26
CA ILE A 284 -4.34 -10.86 -1.09
C ILE A 284 -3.35 -11.93 -1.57
N MET A 285 -3.52 -12.40 -2.79
CA MET A 285 -2.55 -13.24 -3.49
C MET A 285 -2.01 -12.45 -4.68
N SER A 286 -0.69 -12.31 -4.75
CA SER A 286 -0.04 -11.59 -5.86
C SER A 286 1.40 -12.06 -6.01
N GLY A 287 2.13 -11.48 -6.97
CA GLY A 287 3.50 -11.83 -7.26
C GLY A 287 4.21 -10.78 -8.09
N PRO A 288 5.48 -11.02 -8.47
CA PRO A 288 6.28 -10.10 -9.28
C PRO A 288 5.67 -9.82 -10.66
N ASP A 289 4.86 -10.75 -11.18
CA ASP A 289 4.19 -10.64 -12.48
C ASP A 289 3.11 -9.55 -12.53
N LEU A 290 2.69 -8.98 -11.38
CA LEU A 290 1.80 -7.81 -11.34
C LEU A 290 2.40 -6.61 -12.08
N GLN A 291 3.73 -6.50 -12.06
CA GLN A 291 4.49 -5.38 -12.63
C GLN A 291 3.91 -4.01 -12.22
N GLY A 292 3.59 -3.85 -10.94
CA GLY A 292 2.97 -2.61 -10.45
C GLY A 292 3.89 -1.40 -10.63
N THR A 293 3.28 -0.28 -11.00
CA THR A 293 3.96 0.98 -11.29
C THR A 293 3.40 2.10 -10.45
N ARG A 294 4.28 2.87 -9.82
CA ARG A 294 3.99 4.16 -9.19
C ARG A 294 4.21 5.23 -10.25
N ALA A 295 3.12 5.73 -10.81
CA ALA A 295 3.20 6.80 -11.79
C ALA A 295 2.93 8.15 -11.12
N PHE A 296 3.70 9.15 -11.48
CA PHE A 296 3.55 10.52 -11.01
C PHE A 296 3.28 11.41 -12.20
N GLY A 297 2.13 12.07 -12.19
CA GLY A 297 1.76 13.04 -13.22
C GLY A 297 2.43 14.40 -13.01
N GLN A 298 2.18 15.28 -13.97
CA GLN A 298 2.68 16.65 -13.95
C GLN A 298 2.17 17.47 -12.75
N ILE A 299 3.07 18.23 -12.12
CA ILE A 299 2.72 19.19 -11.06
C ILE A 299 2.28 20.52 -11.69
N ILE A 300 1.03 20.93 -11.49
CA ILE A 300 0.47 22.17 -12.05
C ILE A 300 0.83 23.35 -11.14
N ASP A 301 2.13 23.68 -11.06
CA ASP A 301 2.65 24.86 -10.36
C ASP A 301 3.84 25.45 -11.15
N PRO A 302 3.78 26.74 -11.55
CA PRO A 302 4.84 27.41 -12.30
C PRO A 302 6.22 27.35 -11.63
N LYS A 303 6.28 27.28 -10.28
CA LYS A 303 7.54 27.25 -9.53
C LYS A 303 8.34 25.97 -9.76
N PHE A 304 7.68 24.89 -10.20
CA PHE A 304 8.33 23.63 -10.55
C PHE A 304 8.42 23.43 -12.07
N ASN A 305 8.25 24.51 -12.85
CA ASN A 305 8.29 24.49 -14.32
C ASN A 305 7.36 23.45 -14.95
N TYR A 306 6.25 23.12 -14.27
CA TYR A 306 5.33 22.06 -14.66
C TYR A 306 6.04 20.70 -14.90
N GLY A 307 7.04 20.36 -14.09
CA GLY A 307 7.71 19.05 -14.18
C GLY A 307 6.94 17.93 -13.49
N ALA A 308 7.21 16.69 -13.91
CA ALA A 308 6.77 15.50 -13.20
C ALA A 308 7.70 15.18 -12.04
N LEU A 309 7.23 15.40 -10.81
CA LEU A 309 8.00 15.15 -9.59
C LEU A 309 7.23 14.22 -8.65
N PRO A 310 7.90 13.26 -7.97
CA PRO A 310 7.24 12.42 -6.96
C PRO A 310 6.62 13.23 -5.83
N PHE A 311 7.29 14.31 -5.43
CA PHE A 311 6.79 15.31 -4.49
C PHE A 311 7.46 16.65 -4.78
N ALA A 312 6.71 17.74 -4.60
CA ALA A 312 7.14 19.10 -4.91
C ALA A 312 6.87 20.02 -3.70
N PRO A 313 7.83 20.15 -2.77
CA PRO A 313 7.67 20.96 -1.57
C PRO A 313 7.96 22.43 -1.87
N LYS A 314 7.08 23.32 -1.42
CA LYS A 314 7.16 24.76 -1.64
C LYS A 314 6.91 25.49 -0.33
N THR A 315 7.76 26.46 -0.03
CA THR A 315 7.52 27.43 1.04
C THR A 315 7.51 28.86 0.50
N TRP A 316 6.69 29.70 1.12
CA TRP A 316 6.63 31.13 0.87
C TRP A 316 6.18 31.87 2.13
N LEU A 317 6.53 33.14 2.22
CA LEU A 317 6.05 34.05 3.25
C LEU A 317 4.87 34.84 2.70
N VAL A 318 3.82 34.98 3.49
CA VAL A 318 2.80 36.02 3.32
C VAL A 318 3.17 37.15 4.25
N GLU A 319 3.15 38.38 3.77
CA GLU A 319 3.67 39.53 4.52
C GLU A 319 2.67 40.09 5.53
N ASP A 320 1.36 39.95 5.30
CA ASP A 320 0.30 40.50 6.15
C ASP A 320 -0.90 39.53 6.30
N PRO A 321 -1.06 38.84 7.44
CA PRO A 321 -0.11 38.74 8.55
C PRO A 321 1.16 37.96 8.13
N ALA A 322 2.30 38.33 8.71
CA ALA A 322 3.57 37.66 8.49
C ALA A 322 3.46 36.17 8.87
N GLN A 323 3.27 35.28 7.90
CA GLN A 323 3.14 33.85 8.12
C GLN A 323 3.83 33.07 7.01
N ARG A 324 4.69 32.13 7.42
CA ARG A 324 5.28 31.16 6.50
C ARG A 324 4.26 30.07 6.23
N PHE A 325 4.07 29.76 4.94
CA PHE A 325 3.33 28.59 4.52
C PHE A 325 4.30 27.53 4.00
N LEU A 326 3.95 26.28 4.26
CA LEU A 326 4.58 25.11 3.69
C LEU A 326 3.51 24.33 2.93
N MET A 327 3.79 23.97 1.69
CA MET A 327 2.89 23.17 0.87
C MET A 327 3.66 22.08 0.16
N MET A 328 3.19 20.85 0.29
CA MET A 328 3.67 19.70 -0.47
C MET A 328 2.61 19.35 -1.52
N GLN A 329 3.07 19.18 -2.76
CA GLN A 329 2.23 18.78 -3.89
C GLN A 329 2.74 17.46 -4.46
N SER A 330 1.83 16.59 -4.88
CA SER A 330 2.13 15.36 -5.61
C SER A 330 0.91 14.95 -6.43
N ALA A 331 1.12 14.33 -7.59
CA ALA A 331 0.05 13.78 -8.42
C ALA A 331 0.25 12.27 -8.68
N PRO A 332 0.14 11.42 -7.65
CA PRO A 332 0.47 10.01 -7.79
C PRO A 332 -0.73 9.17 -8.22
N VAL A 333 -0.46 8.09 -8.96
CA VAL A 333 -1.39 6.99 -9.19
C VAL A 333 -0.65 5.66 -9.13
N ILE A 334 -1.23 4.70 -8.41
CA ILE A 334 -0.69 3.35 -8.28
C ILE A 334 -1.38 2.45 -9.29
N ILE A 335 -0.64 2.00 -10.31
CA ILE A 335 -1.20 1.26 -11.44
C ILE A 335 -0.73 -0.20 -11.40
N PRO A 336 -1.66 -1.18 -11.34
CA PRO A 336 -1.32 -2.58 -11.53
C PRO A 336 -1.25 -2.88 -13.03
N SER A 337 -0.05 -2.89 -13.62
CA SER A 337 0.12 -3.10 -15.07
C SER A 337 -0.56 -4.38 -15.56
N ARG A 338 -0.60 -5.43 -14.73
CA ARG A 338 -1.42 -6.64 -14.96
C ARG A 338 -2.40 -6.87 -13.83
N VAL A 339 -3.50 -6.13 -13.81
CA VAL A 339 -4.51 -6.21 -12.74
C VAL A 339 -4.99 -7.63 -12.39
N ASN A 340 -5.07 -8.54 -13.36
CA ASN A 340 -5.48 -9.94 -13.17
C ASN A 340 -4.38 -10.86 -12.60
N ALA A 341 -3.19 -10.34 -12.31
CA ALA A 341 -2.12 -11.04 -11.60
C ALA A 341 -2.25 -10.93 -10.07
N ALA A 342 -3.28 -10.22 -9.58
CA ALA A 342 -3.63 -10.14 -8.17
C ALA A 342 -5.07 -10.66 -7.93
N LEU A 343 -5.25 -11.38 -6.83
CA LEU A 343 -6.55 -11.82 -6.32
C LEU A 343 -6.73 -11.31 -4.91
N ALA A 344 -7.95 -10.89 -4.58
CA ALA A 344 -8.33 -10.54 -3.23
C ALA A 344 -9.49 -11.41 -2.78
N ALA A 345 -9.43 -11.89 -1.53
CA ALA A 345 -10.46 -12.69 -0.91
C ALA A 345 -10.85 -12.11 0.46
N THR A 346 -12.14 -11.90 0.70
CA THR A 346 -12.69 -11.67 2.04
C THR A 346 -13.13 -13.01 2.60
N VAL A 347 -12.47 -13.46 3.66
CA VAL A 347 -12.59 -14.84 4.17
C VAL A 347 -13.32 -14.95 5.51
N ALA A 348 -13.61 -13.84 6.20
CA ALA A 348 -14.05 -13.90 7.59
C ALA A 348 -15.04 -12.81 8.02
#